data_AF-A0A2C6MBE2-F1
#
_entry.id   AF-A0A2C6MBE2-F1
#
_cell.length_a   1.000
_cell.length_b   1.000
_cell.length_c   1.000
_cell.angle_alpha   90.00
_cell.angle_beta   90.00
_cell.angle_gamma   90.00
#
_symmetry.space_group_name_H-M   'P 1'
#
loop_
_entity.id
_entity.type
_entity.pdbx_description
1 polymer ?
#
loop_
_entity_poly.entity_id
_entity_poly.type
_entity_poly.pdbx_seq_one_letter_code
_entity_poly.pdbx_strand_id
1 'polypeptide(L)'
;MSVHEANHQVEKLASSLKELGGIAQHAANYSHEASQAAGEGQQVVLQTVRQMRILHAMVENLAEDTGGLGHKIEDINKFVQLIGDIAEQTNLLALNAAIEAARAGEHGRGFSVVAQEVRKLADRSNQAAKDVKKIIEEITEQSQNVIYSMSEGLNEVKTGHNLIDETGEKFHHIKSLLDSLVEQSRAVAAACSQATDSSSEIAAAVQQQSAAVQQVASSAGVLDQLAQDLQEHIGKFKSDVC
;
A
#
# COMPACT_ATOMS: atom_id res chain seq x y z
N MET A 1 51.92 17.01 24.85
CA MET A 1 51.08 15.78 24.95
C MET A 1 51.96 14.71 25.58
N SER A 2 51.61 14.25 26.78
CA SER A 2 52.37 13.18 27.43
C SER A 2 52.05 11.83 26.77
N VAL A 3 52.96 10.86 26.87
CA VAL A 3 52.72 9.49 26.33
C VAL A 3 51.49 8.84 26.98
N HIS A 4 51.26 9.15 28.26
CA HIS A 4 50.07 8.71 29.00
C HIS A 4 48.77 9.26 28.40
N GLU A 5 48.78 10.53 27.99
CA GLU A 5 47.63 11.18 27.36
C GLU A 5 47.35 10.63 25.95
N ALA A 6 48.41 10.30 25.19
CA ALA A 6 48.25 9.61 23.90
C ALA A 6 47.61 8.22 24.07
N ASN A 7 48.07 7.42 25.04
CA ASN A 7 47.51 6.09 25.30
C ASN A 7 46.03 6.17 25.71
N HIS A 8 45.68 7.12 26.57
CA HIS A 8 44.29 7.34 26.98
C HIS A 8 43.37 7.73 25.81
N GLN A 9 43.84 8.58 24.87
CA GLN A 9 43.04 8.93 23.68
C GLN A 9 42.84 7.72 22.76
N VAL A 10 43.84 6.85 22.63
CA VAL A 10 43.74 5.63 21.81
C VAL A 10 42.76 4.61 22.42
N GLU A 11 42.79 4.42 23.74
CA GLU A 11 41.81 3.58 24.45
C GLU A 11 40.38 4.12 24.28
N LYS A 12 40.20 5.44 24.40
CA LYS A 12 38.92 6.09 24.16
C LYS A 12 38.44 5.92 22.71
N LEU A 13 39.34 6.03 21.73
CA LEU A 13 39.04 5.78 20.32
C LEU A 13 38.59 4.33 20.10
N ALA A 14 39.32 3.36 20.64
CA ALA A 14 38.98 1.93 20.53
C ALA A 14 37.58 1.63 21.11
N SER A 15 37.24 2.22 22.26
CA SER A 15 35.91 2.08 22.86
C SER A 15 34.80 2.67 21.99
N SER A 16 35.02 3.87 21.44
CA SER A 16 34.06 4.54 20.55
C SER A 16 33.84 3.76 19.26
N LEU A 17 34.90 3.17 18.69
CA LEU A 17 34.80 2.32 17.49
C LEU A 17 34.03 1.04 17.75
N LYS A 18 34.21 0.42 18.93
CA LYS A 18 33.44 -0.76 19.33
C LYS A 18 31.95 -0.45 19.47
N GLU A 19 31.62 0.68 20.08
CA GLU A 19 30.24 1.17 20.16
C GLU A 19 29.65 1.41 18.77
N LEU A 20 30.39 2.09 17.89
CA LEU A 20 29.94 2.37 16.52
C LEU A 20 29.73 1.09 15.70
N GLY A 21 30.59 0.09 15.86
CA GLY A 21 30.41 -1.24 15.28
C GLY A 21 29.16 -1.95 15.78
N GLY A 22 28.86 -1.83 17.07
CA GLY A 22 27.61 -2.33 17.67
C GLY A 22 26.37 -1.63 17.09
N ILE A 23 26.39 -0.31 16.97
CA ILE A 23 25.32 0.48 16.34
C ILE A 23 25.11 0.05 14.90
N ALA A 24 26.19 -0.14 14.13
CA ALA A 24 26.12 -0.60 12.76
C ALA A 24 25.49 -2.01 12.65
N GLN A 25 25.85 -2.93 13.55
CA GLN A 25 25.23 -4.25 13.58
C GLN A 25 23.72 -4.19 13.92
N HIS A 26 23.32 -3.34 14.87
CA HIS A 26 21.91 -3.11 15.16
C HIS A 26 21.16 -2.52 13.96
N ALA A 27 21.76 -1.55 13.27
CA ALA A 27 21.18 -0.97 12.06
C ALA A 27 20.99 -2.01 10.96
N ALA A 28 21.94 -2.94 10.77
CA ALA A 28 21.79 -4.05 9.84
C ALA A 28 20.61 -4.97 10.21
N ASN A 29 20.46 -5.30 11.50
CA ASN A 29 19.36 -6.15 11.95
C ASN A 29 17.99 -5.48 11.74
N TYR A 30 17.84 -4.20 12.14
CA TYR A 30 16.60 -3.46 11.90
C TYR A 30 16.28 -3.29 10.41
N SER A 31 17.30 -3.07 9.59
CA SER A 31 17.12 -2.98 8.13
C SER A 31 16.66 -4.31 7.53
N HIS A 32 17.17 -5.43 8.06
CA HIS A 32 16.73 -6.75 7.65
C HIS A 32 15.27 -7.02 8.04
N GLU A 33 14.86 -6.72 9.27
CA GLU A 33 13.47 -6.83 9.72
C GLU A 33 12.53 -5.95 8.87
N ALA A 34 12.92 -4.70 8.61
CA ALA A 34 12.18 -3.80 7.74
C ALA A 34 12.09 -4.35 6.30
N SER A 35 13.13 -5.01 5.81
CA SER A 35 13.13 -5.62 4.46
C SER A 35 12.16 -6.80 4.39
N GLN A 36 12.04 -7.59 5.46
CA GLN A 36 11.05 -8.66 5.54
C GLN A 36 9.63 -8.09 5.54
N ALA A 37 9.38 -7.06 6.35
CA ALA A 37 8.09 -6.37 6.40
C ALA A 37 7.71 -5.75 5.04
N ALA A 38 8.67 -5.16 4.31
CA ALA A 38 8.45 -4.68 2.96
C ALA A 38 8.08 -5.81 1.98
N GLY A 39 8.72 -6.98 2.12
CA GLY A 39 8.39 -8.19 1.35
C GLY A 39 6.98 -8.73 1.65
N GLU A 40 6.57 -8.74 2.91
CA GLU A 40 5.19 -9.09 3.31
C GLU A 40 4.18 -8.09 2.74
N GLY A 41 4.48 -6.78 2.79
CA GLY A 41 3.69 -5.74 2.14
C GLY A 41 3.51 -5.98 0.64
N GLN A 42 4.58 -6.40 -0.05
CA GLN A 42 4.51 -6.77 -1.47
C GLN A 42 3.58 -7.97 -1.72
N GLN A 43 3.57 -8.98 -0.85
CA GLN A 43 2.63 -10.11 -0.95
C GLN A 43 1.18 -9.66 -0.81
N VAL A 44 0.90 -8.75 0.14
CA VAL A 44 -0.44 -8.16 0.33
C VAL A 44 -0.87 -7.37 -0.90
N VAL A 45 0.04 -6.59 -1.50
CA VAL A 45 -0.22 -5.89 -2.78
C VAL A 45 -0.61 -6.88 -3.87
N LEU A 46 0.17 -7.95 -4.08
CA LEU A 46 -0.13 -8.96 -5.10
C LEU A 46 -1.49 -9.64 -4.88
N GLN A 47 -1.87 -9.88 -3.63
CA GLN A 47 -3.19 -10.40 -3.30
C GLN A 47 -4.30 -9.38 -3.62
N THR A 48 -4.08 -8.11 -3.31
CA THR A 48 -5.03 -7.04 -3.61
C THR A 48 -5.21 -6.85 -5.13
N VAL A 49 -4.15 -6.96 -5.93
CA VAL A 49 -4.25 -6.93 -7.40
C VAL A 49 -5.13 -8.07 -7.92
N ARG A 50 -4.97 -9.29 -7.39
CA ARG A 50 -5.86 -10.42 -7.75
C ARG A 50 -7.30 -10.14 -7.38
N GLN A 51 -7.54 -9.57 -6.19
CA GLN A 51 -8.88 -9.21 -5.74
C GLN A 51 -9.53 -8.15 -6.62
N MET A 52 -8.77 -7.14 -7.08
CA MET A 52 -9.26 -6.13 -8.02
C MET A 52 -9.66 -6.71 -9.37
N ARG A 53 -8.93 -7.71 -9.88
CA ARG A 53 -9.32 -8.42 -11.11
C ARG A 53 -10.63 -9.18 -10.94
N ILE A 54 -10.82 -9.83 -9.79
CA ILE A 54 -12.08 -10.52 -9.47
C ILE A 54 -13.23 -9.51 -9.39
N LEU A 55 -13.02 -8.37 -8.72
CA LEU A 55 -14.03 -7.31 -8.63
C LEU A 55 -14.39 -6.74 -10.01
N HIS A 56 -13.40 -6.51 -10.87
CA HIS A 56 -13.64 -6.06 -12.24
C HIS A 56 -14.57 -7.01 -12.99
N ALA A 57 -14.25 -8.31 -13.00
CA ALA A 57 -15.07 -9.33 -13.66
C ALA A 57 -16.48 -9.44 -13.04
N MET A 58 -16.62 -9.27 -11.72
CA MET A 58 -17.93 -9.26 -11.06
C MET A 58 -18.79 -8.09 -11.52
N VAL A 59 -18.22 -6.89 -11.64
CA VAL A 59 -18.96 -5.70 -12.09
C VAL A 59 -19.32 -5.80 -13.58
N GLU A 60 -18.43 -6.35 -14.42
CA GLU A 60 -18.72 -6.62 -15.83
C GLU A 60 -19.89 -7.60 -15.99
N ASN A 61 -19.86 -8.74 -15.28
CA ASN A 61 -20.96 -9.71 -15.31
C ASN A 61 -22.28 -9.09 -14.84
N LEU A 62 -22.22 -8.26 -13.80
CA LEU A 62 -23.42 -7.59 -13.28
C LEU A 62 -24.00 -6.58 -14.27
N ALA A 63 -23.14 -5.90 -15.04
CA ALA A 63 -23.55 -5.02 -16.12
C ALA A 63 -24.23 -5.79 -17.27
N GLU A 64 -23.70 -6.97 -17.62
CA GLU A 64 -24.30 -7.86 -18.62
C GLU A 64 -25.68 -8.38 -18.16
N ASP A 65 -25.78 -8.88 -16.93
CA ASP A 65 -27.04 -9.38 -16.35
C ASP A 65 -28.12 -8.27 -16.30
N THR A 66 -27.72 -7.05 -15.92
CA THR A 66 -28.62 -5.89 -15.88
C THR A 66 -29.05 -5.47 -17.29
N GLY A 67 -28.14 -5.52 -18.27
CA GLY A 67 -28.47 -5.33 -19.68
C GLY A 67 -29.48 -6.37 -20.20
N GLY A 68 -29.29 -7.63 -19.83
CA GLY A 68 -30.23 -8.72 -20.13
C GLY A 68 -31.62 -8.53 -19.52
N LEU A 69 -31.71 -7.94 -18.31
CA LEU A 69 -32.97 -7.55 -17.70
C LEU A 69 -33.70 -6.49 -18.53
N GLY A 70 -32.97 -5.51 -19.09
CA GLY A 70 -33.52 -4.49 -19.98
C GLY A 70 -34.26 -5.08 -21.19
N HIS A 71 -33.67 -6.10 -21.83
CA HIS A 71 -34.32 -6.81 -22.94
C HIS A 71 -35.62 -7.52 -22.51
N LYS A 72 -35.62 -8.17 -21.35
CA LYS A 72 -36.83 -8.83 -20.82
C LYS A 72 -37.93 -7.83 -20.51
N ILE A 73 -37.59 -6.66 -19.98
CA ILE A 73 -38.53 -5.58 -19.70
C ILE A 73 -39.16 -5.05 -21.00
N GLU A 74 -38.36 -4.91 -22.06
CA GLU A 74 -38.85 -4.52 -23.38
C GLU A 74 -39.91 -5.50 -23.92
N ASP A 75 -39.70 -6.81 -23.73
CA ASP A 75 -40.68 -7.82 -24.13
C ASP A 75 -41.96 -7.74 -23.29
N ILE A 76 -41.85 -7.53 -21.98
CA ILE A 76 -43.03 -7.31 -21.11
C ILE A 76 -43.80 -6.08 -21.58
N ASN A 77 -43.13 -4.98 -21.95
CA ASN A 77 -43.77 -3.78 -22.47
C ASN A 77 -44.61 -4.07 -23.73
N LYS A 78 -44.11 -4.92 -24.64
CA LYS A 78 -44.86 -5.36 -25.83
C LYS A 78 -46.13 -6.13 -25.46
N PHE A 79 -46.06 -7.01 -24.46
CA PHE A 79 -47.24 -7.73 -23.96
C PHE A 79 -48.26 -6.81 -23.30
N VAL A 80 -47.81 -5.83 -22.51
CA VAL A 80 -48.70 -4.86 -21.84
C VAL A 80 -49.38 -3.96 -22.86
N GLN A 81 -48.68 -3.53 -23.92
CA GLN A 81 -49.30 -2.83 -25.05
C GLN A 81 -50.38 -3.67 -25.73
N LEU A 82 -50.09 -4.94 -26.05
CA LEU A 82 -51.07 -5.85 -26.64
C LEU A 82 -52.30 -6.04 -25.74
N ILE A 83 -52.13 -6.14 -24.42
CA ILE A 83 -53.26 -6.24 -23.47
C ILE A 83 -54.11 -4.96 -23.51
N GLY A 84 -53.47 -3.79 -23.58
CA GLY A 84 -54.16 -2.50 -23.75
C GLY A 84 -54.99 -2.46 -25.04
N ASP A 85 -54.40 -2.88 -26.16
CA ASP A 85 -55.06 -2.94 -27.47
C ASP A 85 -56.27 -3.91 -27.45
N ILE A 86 -56.10 -5.09 -26.84
CA ILE A 86 -57.20 -6.07 -26.67
C ILE A 86 -58.31 -5.50 -25.80
N ALA A 87 -57.96 -4.82 -24.70
CA ALA A 87 -58.93 -4.20 -23.81
C ALA A 87 -59.72 -3.10 -24.54
N GLU A 88 -59.05 -2.28 -25.35
CA GLU A 88 -59.70 -1.23 -26.17
C GLU A 88 -60.62 -1.82 -27.25
N GLN A 89 -60.20 -2.87 -27.95
CA GLN A 89 -61.06 -3.59 -28.89
C GLN A 89 -62.26 -4.24 -28.21
N THR A 90 -62.06 -4.86 -27.04
CA THR A 90 -63.14 -5.47 -26.24
C THR A 90 -64.13 -4.41 -25.77
N ASN A 91 -63.64 -3.23 -25.39
CA ASN A 91 -64.47 -2.09 -25.01
C ASN A 91 -65.36 -1.63 -26.17
N LEU A 92 -64.79 -1.49 -27.38
CA LEU A 92 -65.53 -1.13 -28.59
C LEU A 92 -66.57 -2.20 -28.97
N LEU A 93 -66.21 -3.49 -28.88
CA LEU A 93 -67.13 -4.60 -29.12
C LEU A 93 -68.31 -4.59 -28.12
N ALA A 94 -68.01 -4.39 -26.83
CA ALA A 94 -69.01 -4.29 -25.78
C ALA A 94 -69.94 -3.09 -25.96
N LEU A 95 -69.41 -1.95 -26.41
CA LEU A 95 -70.19 -0.76 -26.75
C LEU A 95 -71.16 -1.04 -27.90
N ASN A 96 -70.69 -1.65 -28.99
CA ASN A 96 -71.53 -2.02 -30.12
C ASN A 96 -72.63 -3.02 -29.70
N ALA A 97 -72.29 -4.00 -28.86
CA ALA A 97 -73.26 -4.95 -28.32
C ALA A 97 -74.32 -4.27 -27.43
N ALA A 98 -73.94 -3.28 -26.62
CA ALA A 98 -74.87 -2.52 -25.80
C ALA A 98 -75.84 -1.67 -26.66
N ILE A 99 -75.35 -1.09 -27.76
CA ILE A 99 -76.16 -0.34 -28.73
C ILE A 99 -77.18 -1.27 -29.39
N GLU A 100 -76.75 -2.44 -29.87
CA GLU A 100 -77.65 -3.38 -30.55
C GLU A 100 -78.67 -4.01 -29.58
N ALA A 101 -78.26 -4.26 -28.33
CA ALA A 101 -79.16 -4.70 -27.26
C ALA A 101 -80.24 -3.65 -26.95
N ALA A 102 -79.89 -2.36 -26.91
CA ALA A 102 -80.87 -1.28 -26.75
C ALA A 102 -81.83 -1.21 -27.95
N ARG A 103 -81.34 -1.49 -29.16
CA ARG A 103 -82.13 -1.52 -30.40
C ARG A 103 -83.16 -2.66 -30.43
N ALA A 104 -82.84 -3.80 -29.83
CA ALA A 104 -83.74 -4.95 -29.69
C ALA A 104 -84.86 -4.77 -28.63
N GLY A 105 -84.87 -3.64 -27.91
CA GLY A 105 -85.92 -3.30 -26.94
C GLY A 105 -85.99 -4.30 -25.77
N GLU A 106 -87.20 -4.76 -25.43
CA GLU A 106 -87.43 -5.67 -24.30
C GLU A 106 -86.71 -7.03 -24.46
N HIS A 107 -86.52 -7.51 -25.68
CA HIS A 107 -85.79 -8.76 -25.95
C HIS A 107 -84.27 -8.64 -25.72
N GLY A 108 -83.73 -7.43 -25.70
CA GLY A 108 -82.29 -7.16 -25.54
C GLY A 108 -81.84 -6.86 -24.12
N ARG A 109 -82.75 -6.75 -23.13
CA ARG A 109 -82.40 -6.32 -21.75
C ARG A 109 -81.30 -7.18 -21.11
N GLY A 110 -81.38 -8.51 -21.25
CA GLY A 110 -80.35 -9.42 -20.70
C GLY A 110 -78.98 -9.22 -21.35
N PHE A 111 -78.95 -9.05 -22.68
CA PHE A 111 -77.72 -8.77 -23.43
C PHE A 111 -77.12 -7.39 -23.09
N SER A 112 -77.96 -6.39 -22.85
CA SER A 112 -77.50 -5.04 -22.46
C SER A 112 -76.75 -5.05 -21.13
N VAL A 113 -77.18 -5.86 -20.16
CA VAL A 113 -76.50 -5.98 -18.85
C VAL A 113 -75.14 -6.65 -19.02
N VAL A 114 -75.07 -7.74 -19.79
CA VAL A 114 -73.80 -8.43 -20.09
C VAL A 114 -72.84 -7.50 -20.83
N ALA A 115 -73.31 -6.76 -21.83
CA ALA A 115 -72.49 -5.83 -22.59
C ALA A 115 -71.90 -4.71 -21.70
N GLN A 116 -72.68 -4.17 -20.75
CA GLN A 116 -72.17 -3.18 -19.79
C GLN A 116 -71.11 -3.77 -18.85
N GLU A 117 -71.27 -5.02 -18.39
CA GLU A 117 -70.28 -5.65 -17.51
C GLU A 117 -68.98 -5.97 -18.24
N VAL A 118 -69.06 -6.44 -19.50
CA VAL A 118 -67.88 -6.64 -20.36
C VAL A 118 -67.17 -5.32 -20.61
N ARG A 119 -67.93 -4.23 -20.87
CA ARG A 119 -67.36 -2.89 -21.05
C ARG A 119 -66.57 -2.44 -19.82
N LYS A 120 -67.16 -2.61 -18.63
CA LYS A 120 -66.52 -2.27 -17.35
C LYS A 120 -65.26 -3.11 -17.09
N LEU A 121 -65.27 -4.39 -17.49
CA LEU A 121 -64.11 -5.26 -17.37
C LEU A 121 -62.98 -4.85 -18.35
N ALA A 122 -63.34 -4.43 -19.56
CA ALA A 122 -62.41 -3.88 -20.55
C ALA A 122 -61.76 -2.58 -20.07
N ASP A 123 -62.55 -1.63 -19.54
CA ASP A 123 -62.03 -0.39 -18.95
C ASP A 123 -61.07 -0.67 -17.79
N ARG A 124 -61.41 -1.59 -16.89
CA ARG A 124 -60.53 -2.02 -15.79
C ARG A 124 -59.23 -2.66 -16.29
N SER A 125 -59.31 -3.47 -17.35
CA SER A 125 -58.13 -4.11 -17.95
C SER A 125 -57.20 -3.07 -18.59
N ASN A 126 -57.77 -2.07 -19.26
CA ASN A 126 -57.00 -0.99 -19.86
C ASN A 126 -56.32 -0.11 -18.79
N GLN A 127 -57.02 0.18 -17.68
CA GLN A 127 -56.40 0.88 -16.55
C GLN A 127 -55.26 0.06 -15.93
N ALA A 128 -55.45 -1.24 -15.71
CA ALA A 128 -54.39 -2.11 -15.18
C ALA A 128 -53.17 -2.15 -16.13
N ALA A 129 -53.38 -2.21 -17.45
CA ALA A 129 -52.29 -2.16 -18.42
C ALA A 129 -51.50 -0.83 -18.33
N LYS A 130 -52.17 0.31 -18.15
CA LYS A 130 -51.51 1.62 -17.93
C LYS A 130 -50.70 1.65 -16.64
N ASP A 131 -51.26 1.10 -15.56
CA ASP A 131 -50.57 1.06 -14.26
C ASP A 131 -49.29 0.18 -14.35
N VAL A 132 -49.38 -0.98 -15.01
CA VAL A 132 -48.22 -1.85 -15.26
C VAL A 132 -47.19 -1.17 -16.16
N LYS A 133 -47.62 -0.43 -17.19
CA LYS A 133 -46.72 0.33 -18.07
C LYS A 133 -45.90 1.35 -17.27
N LYS A 134 -46.53 2.05 -16.31
CA LYS A 134 -45.81 2.99 -15.44
C LYS A 134 -44.74 2.29 -14.59
N ILE A 135 -45.05 1.11 -14.03
CA ILE A 135 -44.08 0.30 -13.28
C ILE A 135 -42.90 -0.12 -14.18
N ILE A 136 -43.17 -0.50 -15.43
CA ILE A 136 -42.14 -0.86 -16.41
C ILE A 136 -41.22 0.33 -16.71
N GLU A 137 -41.76 1.53 -16.88
CA GLU A 137 -40.99 2.75 -17.09
C GLU A 137 -40.06 3.04 -15.89
N GLU A 138 -40.58 2.93 -14.66
CA GLU A 138 -39.79 3.10 -13.43
C GLU A 138 -38.66 2.06 -13.30
N ILE A 139 -38.93 0.79 -13.59
CA ILE A 139 -37.90 -0.27 -13.55
C ILE A 139 -36.84 -0.05 -14.65
N THR A 140 -37.25 0.44 -15.83
CA THR A 140 -36.33 0.73 -16.93
C THR A 140 -35.37 1.86 -16.55
N GLU A 141 -35.89 2.95 -15.97
CA GLU A 141 -35.08 4.06 -15.48
C GLU A 141 -34.10 3.61 -14.40
N GLN A 142 -34.59 2.82 -13.42
CA GLN A 142 -33.72 2.26 -12.38
C GLN A 142 -32.62 1.37 -12.96
N SER A 143 -32.94 0.53 -13.95
CA SER A 143 -31.95 -0.35 -14.60
C SER A 143 -30.87 0.45 -15.33
N GLN A 144 -31.23 1.56 -15.99
CA GLN A 144 -30.27 2.45 -16.65
C GLN A 144 -29.35 3.14 -15.63
N ASN A 145 -29.90 3.62 -14.52
CA ASN A 145 -29.11 4.21 -13.44
C ASN A 145 -28.10 3.20 -12.85
N VAL A 146 -28.53 1.95 -12.67
CA VAL A 146 -27.69 0.85 -12.17
C VAL A 146 -26.53 0.57 -13.14
N ILE A 147 -26.78 0.54 -14.46
CA ILE A 147 -25.73 0.38 -15.48
C ILE A 147 -24.74 1.55 -15.44
N TYR A 148 -25.23 2.79 -15.30
CA TYR A 148 -24.36 3.97 -15.17
C TYR A 148 -23.45 3.88 -13.94
N SER A 149 -24.00 3.53 -12.77
CA SER A 149 -23.21 3.34 -11.55
C SER A 149 -22.20 2.20 -11.67
N MET A 150 -22.51 1.12 -12.40
CA MET A 150 -21.53 0.07 -12.68
C MET A 150 -20.39 0.56 -13.57
N SER A 151 -20.68 1.38 -14.58
CA SER A 151 -19.66 1.99 -15.43
C SER A 151 -18.71 2.90 -14.62
N GLU A 152 -19.25 3.70 -13.70
CA GLU A 152 -18.42 4.48 -12.77
C GLU A 152 -17.60 3.55 -11.85
N GLY A 153 -18.23 2.50 -11.31
CA GLY A 153 -17.56 1.50 -10.49
C GLY A 153 -16.39 0.80 -11.19
N LEU A 154 -16.52 0.47 -12.49
CA LEU A 154 -15.43 -0.09 -13.28
C LEU A 154 -14.24 0.90 -13.41
N ASN A 155 -14.53 2.19 -13.55
CA ASN A 155 -13.48 3.21 -13.61
C ASN A 155 -12.77 3.39 -12.27
N GLU A 156 -13.50 3.32 -11.15
CA GLU A 156 -12.93 3.33 -9.80
C GLU A 156 -12.06 2.10 -9.55
N VAL A 157 -12.50 0.91 -9.96
CA VAL A 157 -11.68 -0.33 -9.87
C VAL A 157 -10.40 -0.20 -10.68
N LYS A 158 -10.46 0.38 -11.89
CA LYS A 158 -9.27 0.62 -12.73
C LYS A 158 -8.30 1.60 -12.08
N THR A 159 -8.82 2.68 -11.50
CA THR A 159 -8.02 3.66 -10.76
C THR A 159 -7.37 3.02 -9.53
N GLY A 160 -8.12 2.22 -8.79
CA GLY A 160 -7.61 1.43 -7.67
C GLY A 160 -6.50 0.46 -8.09
N HIS A 161 -6.63 -0.21 -9.22
CA HIS A 161 -5.59 -1.10 -9.74
C HIS A 161 -4.27 -0.36 -9.98
N ASN A 162 -4.30 0.82 -10.62
CA ASN A 162 -3.11 1.62 -10.87
C ASN A 162 -2.43 2.08 -9.57
N LEU A 163 -3.20 2.49 -8.56
CA LEU A 163 -2.68 2.90 -7.25
C LEU A 163 -2.01 1.74 -6.51
N ILE A 164 -2.59 0.54 -6.60
CA ILE A 164 -2.03 -0.67 -5.99
C ILE A 164 -0.72 -1.08 -6.69
N ASP A 165 -0.67 -0.99 -8.01
CA ASP A 165 0.56 -1.27 -8.77
C ASP A 165 1.68 -0.28 -8.40
N GLU A 166 1.38 1.02 -8.30
CA GLU A 166 2.35 2.00 -7.81
C GLU A 166 2.81 1.66 -6.39
N THR A 167 1.89 1.27 -5.51
CA THR A 167 2.22 0.85 -4.13
C THR A 167 3.17 -0.35 -4.13
N GLY A 168 2.97 -1.31 -5.03
CA GLY A 168 3.87 -2.45 -5.23
C GLY A 168 5.29 -2.04 -5.60
N GLU A 169 5.43 -1.10 -6.54
CA GLU A 169 6.72 -0.54 -6.93
C GLU A 169 7.41 0.19 -5.77
N LYS A 170 6.66 0.93 -4.94
CA LYS A 170 7.23 1.56 -3.73
C LYS A 170 7.77 0.54 -2.74
N PHE A 171 7.04 -0.55 -2.47
CA PHE A 171 7.53 -1.62 -1.59
C PHE A 171 8.77 -2.30 -2.16
N HIS A 172 8.80 -2.53 -3.48
CA HIS A 172 9.99 -3.08 -4.15
C HIS A 172 11.20 -2.17 -3.99
N HIS A 173 11.02 -0.85 -4.18
CA HIS A 173 12.08 0.14 -3.99
C HIS A 173 12.57 0.21 -2.54
N ILE A 174 11.64 0.22 -1.56
CA ILE A 174 11.96 0.18 -0.12
C ILE A 174 12.80 -1.04 0.21
N LYS A 175 12.40 -2.23 -0.27
CA LYS A 175 13.18 -3.46 -0.07
C LYS A 175 14.60 -3.32 -0.60
N SER A 176 14.78 -2.79 -1.82
CA SER A 176 16.10 -2.58 -2.40
C SER A 176 16.97 -1.61 -1.60
N LEU A 177 16.38 -0.54 -1.05
CA LEU A 177 17.10 0.41 -0.19
C LEU A 177 17.55 -0.25 1.12
N LEU A 178 16.70 -1.08 1.72
CA LEU A 178 16.99 -1.79 2.95
C LEU A 178 18.06 -2.87 2.76
N ASP A 179 18.00 -3.62 1.67
CA ASP A 179 19.04 -4.59 1.31
C ASP A 179 20.42 -3.90 1.16
N SER A 180 20.46 -2.72 0.53
CA SER A 180 21.67 -1.90 0.43
C SER A 180 22.15 -1.39 1.80
N LEU A 181 21.22 -0.98 2.67
CA LEU A 181 21.54 -0.51 4.01
C LEU A 181 22.13 -1.62 4.89
N VAL A 182 21.61 -2.85 4.79
CA VAL A 182 22.19 -4.03 5.46
C VAL A 182 23.66 -4.21 5.09
N GLU A 183 23.97 -4.17 3.79
CA GLU A 183 25.35 -4.35 3.30
C GLU A 183 26.28 -3.20 3.74
N GLN A 184 25.82 -1.96 3.67
CA GLN A 184 26.59 -0.80 4.15
C GLN A 184 26.84 -0.87 5.66
N SER A 185 25.82 -1.23 6.45
CA SER A 185 25.96 -1.38 7.89
C SER A 185 26.94 -2.51 8.26
N ARG A 186 26.94 -3.62 7.54
CA ARG A 186 27.94 -4.69 7.70
C ARG A 186 29.36 -4.20 7.38
N ALA A 187 29.52 -3.43 6.31
CA ALA A 187 30.81 -2.85 5.94
C ALA A 187 31.33 -1.88 7.01
N VAL A 188 30.46 -1.04 7.59
CA VAL A 188 30.81 -0.15 8.71
C VAL A 188 31.22 -0.94 9.94
N ALA A 189 30.47 -1.98 10.31
CA ALA A 189 30.81 -2.84 11.45
C ALA A 189 32.20 -3.50 11.27
N ALA A 190 32.50 -3.98 10.06
CA ALA A 190 33.80 -4.55 9.73
C ALA A 190 34.93 -3.50 9.80
N ALA A 191 34.72 -2.30 9.25
CA ALA A 191 35.69 -1.21 9.32
C ALA A 191 35.96 -0.76 10.76
N CYS A 192 34.92 -0.72 11.60
CA CYS A 192 35.06 -0.45 13.04
C CYS A 192 35.91 -1.51 13.73
N SER A 193 35.67 -2.80 13.46
CA SER A 193 36.49 -3.89 14.02
C SER A 193 37.97 -3.72 13.66
N GLN A 194 38.26 -3.46 12.37
CA GLN A 194 39.63 -3.25 11.90
C GLN A 194 40.29 -2.01 12.53
N ALA A 195 39.53 -0.93 12.70
CA ALA A 195 40.02 0.28 13.35
C ALA A 195 40.25 0.08 14.86
N THR A 196 39.44 -0.74 15.53
CA THR A 196 39.67 -1.13 16.93
C THR A 196 40.96 -1.93 17.06
N ASP A 197 41.21 -2.89 16.17
CA ASP A 197 42.46 -3.67 16.14
C ASP A 197 43.68 -2.74 15.92
N SER A 198 43.58 -1.84 14.94
CA SER A 198 44.62 -0.84 14.67
C SER A 198 44.88 0.09 15.86
N SER A 199 43.82 0.45 16.61
CA SER A 199 43.95 1.26 17.83
C SER A 199 44.71 0.49 18.92
N SER A 200 44.48 -0.81 19.05
CA SER A 200 45.23 -1.66 19.97
C SER A 200 46.73 -1.71 19.61
N GLU A 201 47.07 -1.81 18.32
CA GLU A 201 48.45 -1.76 17.85
C GLU A 201 49.13 -0.41 18.13
N ILE A 202 48.41 0.70 17.91
CA ILE A 202 48.91 2.04 18.23
C ILE A 202 49.15 2.17 19.74
N ALA A 203 48.24 1.68 20.60
CA ALA A 203 48.42 1.71 22.05
C ALA A 203 49.69 0.97 22.46
N ALA A 204 49.94 -0.22 21.89
CA ALA A 204 51.16 -0.98 22.13
C ALA A 204 52.43 -0.23 21.69
N ALA A 205 52.41 0.40 20.51
CA ALA A 205 53.52 1.20 20.00
C ALA A 205 53.81 2.43 20.89
N VAL A 206 52.76 3.11 21.37
CA VAL A 206 52.86 4.25 22.29
C VAL A 206 53.49 3.82 23.62
N GLN A 207 53.13 2.65 24.15
CA GLN A 207 53.75 2.09 25.36
C GLN A 207 55.25 1.79 25.15
N GLN A 208 55.61 1.18 24.02
CA GLN A 208 57.02 0.92 23.67
C GLN A 208 57.82 2.23 23.56
N GLN A 209 57.23 3.26 22.94
CA GLN A 209 57.85 4.58 22.86
C GLN A 209 58.02 5.22 24.24
N SER A 210 57.06 5.05 25.15
CA SER A 210 57.20 5.49 26.55
C SER A 210 58.44 4.88 27.21
N ALA A 211 58.60 3.56 27.07
CA ALA A 211 59.73 2.84 27.65
C ALA A 211 61.06 3.32 27.06
N ALA A 212 61.13 3.52 25.75
CA ALA A 212 62.32 4.05 25.08
C ALA A 212 62.68 5.47 25.56
N VAL A 213 61.70 6.37 25.68
CA VAL A 213 61.91 7.74 26.21
C VAL A 213 62.44 7.69 27.64
N GLN A 214 61.92 6.80 28.48
CA GLN A 214 62.37 6.65 29.86
C GLN A 214 63.80 6.10 29.96
N GLN A 215 64.17 5.17 29.09
CA GLN A 215 65.54 4.67 28.97
C GLN A 215 66.51 5.76 28.50
N VAL A 216 66.11 6.58 27.52
CA VAL A 216 66.90 7.73 27.06
C VAL A 216 67.09 8.75 28.18
N ALA A 217 66.03 9.08 28.92
CA ALA A 217 66.12 9.99 30.06
C ALA A 217 67.06 9.45 31.15
N SER A 218 66.99 8.15 31.47
CA SER A 218 67.91 7.50 32.41
C SER A 218 69.37 7.57 31.92
N SER A 219 69.61 7.28 30.63
CA SER A 219 70.94 7.33 30.03
C SER A 219 71.50 8.76 30.03
N ALA A 220 70.67 9.76 29.74
CA ALA A 220 71.05 11.17 29.82
C ALA A 220 71.42 11.57 31.25
N GLY A 221 70.70 11.10 32.26
CA GLY A 221 71.06 11.31 33.67
C GLY A 221 72.39 10.68 34.07
N VAL A 222 72.67 9.46 33.58
CA VAL A 222 73.99 8.81 33.78
C VAL A 222 75.11 9.61 33.12
N LEU A 223 74.89 10.11 31.90
CA LEU A 223 75.86 10.94 31.19
C LEU A 223 76.11 12.28 31.90
N ASP A 224 75.06 12.91 32.44
CA ASP A 224 75.18 14.15 33.22
C ASP A 224 76.01 13.92 34.49
N GLN A 225 75.75 12.84 35.23
CA GLN A 225 76.55 12.45 36.39
C GLN A 225 78.02 12.23 36.02
N LEU A 226 78.28 11.50 34.92
CA LEU A 226 79.64 11.25 34.44
C LEU A 226 80.35 12.56 34.07
N ALA A 227 79.64 13.50 33.45
CA ALA A 227 80.19 14.82 33.11
C ALA A 227 80.52 15.64 34.38
N GLN A 228 79.67 15.60 35.41
CA GLN A 228 79.92 16.25 36.70
C GLN A 228 81.13 15.65 37.41
N ASP A 229 81.23 14.32 37.49
CA ASP A 229 82.37 13.61 38.10
C ASP A 229 83.69 13.99 37.39
N LEU A 230 83.66 14.03 36.05
CA LEU A 230 84.82 14.38 35.24
C LEU A 230 85.23 15.85 35.44
N GLN A 231 84.25 16.75 35.60
CA GLN A 231 84.49 18.16 35.93
C GLN A 231 85.09 18.32 37.34
N GLU A 232 84.65 17.55 38.33
CA GLU A 232 85.21 17.52 39.68
C GLU A 232 86.67 17.03 39.67
N HIS A 233 86.95 15.95 38.94
CA HIS A 233 88.30 15.41 38.79
C HIS A 233 89.25 16.42 38.13
N ILE A 234 88.83 17.12 37.08
CA ILE A 234 89.62 18.21 36.46
C ILE A 234 89.83 19.36 37.45
N GLY A 235 88.82 19.72 38.23
CA GLY A 235 88.92 20.74 39.28
C GLY A 235 89.98 20.42 40.33
N LYS A 236 90.00 19.17 40.84
CA LYS A 236 91.04 18.68 41.76
C LYS A 236 92.42 18.75 41.13
N PHE A 237 92.56 18.30 39.88
CA PHE A 237 93.85 18.34 39.17
C PHE A 237 94.39 19.77 38.98
N LYS A 238 93.51 20.75 38.73
CA LYS A 238 93.90 22.17 38.68
C LYS A 238 94.32 22.73 40.04
N SER A 239 93.74 22.23 41.13
CA SER A 239 94.10 22.60 42.51
C SER A 239 95.46 22.04 42.92
N ASP A 240 95.81 20.83 42.46
CA ASP A 240 97.09 20.18 42.82
C ASP A 240 98.30 20.69 42.02
N VAL A 241 98.08 21.45 40.94
CA VAL A 241 99.11 21.97 40.03
C VAL A 241 99.43 23.47 40.29
N CYS A 242 98.81 24.07 41.30
CA CYS A 242 99.01 25.47 41.68
C CYS A 242 99.54 25.59 43.12
#